data_AF-A0A6A4PKB7-F1
#
_entry.id   AF-A0A6A4PKB7-F1
#
_cell.length_a   1.000
_cell.length_b   1.000
_cell.length_c   1.000
_cell.angle_alpha   90.00
_cell.angle_beta   90.00
_cell.angle_gamma   90.00
#
_symmetry.space_group_name_H-M   'P 1'
#
loop_
_entity.id
_entity.type
_entity.pdbx_description
1 polymer ?
#
loop_
_entity_poly.entity_id
_entity_poly.type
_entity_poly.pdbx_seq_one_letter_code
_entity_poly.pdbx_strand_id
1 'polypeptide(L)'
;MNTVVERETGTITMETNEKKESIEKNEEVNYRGWKVMPFIIGNETFEKLGTVGTLSNLLVYLTTVFNLNNITANNIINIFNGSTNLATLIGAFLSDAYFGRFNTVAFSIVISFLGLLAIQLTAAIKSLHPPQCGKENSICKGPTVGQMAFLISGFVLLLIGASGIRPCNMAFGADQFNPNTESGKKGINSFFNWYFFTFTFAQMVSLTVIVYIQSNIQM
;
A
#
# COMPACT_ATOMS: atom_id res chain seq x y z
N MET A 1 -43.78 -11.82 48.86
CA MET A 1 -42.32 -11.79 48.69
C MET A 1 -41.91 -11.70 47.22
N ASN A 2 -42.56 -12.43 46.29
CA ASN A 2 -42.10 -12.54 44.89
C ASN A 2 -42.38 -11.32 43.99
N THR A 3 -43.33 -10.45 44.34
CA THR A 3 -43.69 -9.26 43.53
C THR A 3 -42.76 -8.06 43.72
N VAL A 4 -41.94 -8.05 44.78
CA VAL A 4 -40.96 -6.98 45.04
C VAL A 4 -39.64 -7.27 44.31
N VAL A 5 -39.24 -8.55 44.27
CA VAL A 5 -38.03 -9.01 43.57
C VAL A 5 -38.15 -8.82 42.05
N GLU A 6 -39.32 -9.07 41.45
CA GLU A 6 -39.56 -8.82 40.01
C GLU A 6 -39.46 -7.33 39.64
N ARG A 7 -39.89 -6.42 40.52
CA ARG A 7 -39.75 -4.97 40.32
C ARG A 7 -38.30 -4.52 40.38
N GLU A 8 -37.53 -4.98 41.36
CA GLU A 8 -36.09 -4.67 41.46
C GLU A 8 -35.30 -5.24 40.27
N THR A 9 -35.65 -6.45 39.80
CA THR A 9 -35.02 -7.07 38.63
C THR A 9 -35.35 -6.31 37.33
N GLY A 10 -36.58 -5.79 37.21
CA GLY A 10 -37.02 -4.91 36.12
C GLY A 10 -36.33 -3.53 36.12
N THR A 11 -36.09 -2.93 37.28
CA THR A 11 -35.39 -1.65 37.40
C THR A 11 -33.89 -1.79 37.11
N ILE A 12 -33.26 -2.88 37.60
CA ILE A 12 -31.85 -3.17 37.33
C ILE A 12 -31.61 -3.45 35.83
N THR A 13 -32.54 -4.13 35.14
CA THR A 13 -32.43 -4.39 33.70
C THR A 13 -32.63 -3.12 32.85
N MET A 14 -33.50 -2.20 33.26
CA MET A 14 -33.66 -0.90 32.60
C MET A 14 -32.43 0.00 32.81
N GLU A 15 -31.88 0.09 34.02
CA GLU A 15 -30.65 0.85 34.30
C GLU A 15 -29.42 0.27 33.59
N THR A 16 -29.37 -1.05 33.40
CA THR A 16 -28.29 -1.72 32.65
C THR A 16 -28.42 -1.48 31.14
N ASN A 17 -29.65 -1.35 30.62
CA ASN A 17 -29.88 -0.99 29.21
C ASN A 17 -29.62 0.50 28.95
N GLU A 18 -30.00 1.42 29.84
CA GLU A 18 -29.62 2.83 29.73
C GLU A 18 -28.10 3.02 29.90
N LYS A 19 -27.43 2.23 30.75
CA LYS A 19 -25.95 2.19 30.80
C LYS A 19 -25.32 1.59 29.54
N LYS A 20 -25.94 0.59 28.91
CA LYS A 20 -25.45 0.06 27.63
C LYS A 20 -25.67 1.04 26.47
N GLU A 21 -26.82 1.71 26.38
CA GLU A 21 -27.09 2.77 25.40
C GLU A 21 -26.22 4.02 25.65
N SER A 22 -25.86 4.33 26.91
CA SER A 22 -24.97 5.46 27.23
C SER A 22 -23.47 5.13 27.19
N ILE A 23 -23.09 3.85 27.18
CA ILE A 23 -21.72 3.39 26.85
C ILE A 23 -21.55 3.25 25.34
N GLU A 24 -22.64 3.02 24.60
CA GLU A 24 -22.77 3.36 23.18
C GLU A 24 -22.99 4.87 22.97
N LYS A 25 -22.43 5.69 23.88
CA LYS A 25 -22.12 7.08 23.62
C LYS A 25 -21.37 7.08 22.29
N ASN A 26 -22.03 7.57 21.24
CA ASN A 26 -21.39 8.01 20.03
C ASN A 26 -20.06 8.67 20.43
N GLU A 27 -18.93 7.99 20.22
CA GLU A 27 -17.73 8.72 19.90
C GLU A 27 -18.17 9.59 18.73
N GLU A 28 -18.36 10.90 18.96
CA GLU A 28 -18.63 11.81 17.87
C GLU A 28 -17.41 11.73 16.95
N VAL A 29 -17.51 10.85 15.95
CA VAL A 29 -16.47 10.67 14.95
C VAL A 29 -16.31 12.03 14.30
N ASN A 30 -15.21 12.71 14.62
CA ASN A 30 -14.96 14.05 14.10
C ASN A 30 -14.48 13.91 12.65
N TYR A 31 -15.44 13.91 11.73
CA TYR A 31 -15.18 13.81 10.30
C TYR A 31 -14.46 15.07 9.80
N ARG A 32 -13.17 14.94 9.52
CA ARG A 32 -12.32 16.00 8.93
C ARG A 32 -12.03 15.78 7.45
N GLY A 33 -12.88 15.01 6.76
CA GLY A 33 -12.70 14.59 5.36
C GLY A 33 -12.15 15.64 4.43
N TRP A 34 -12.74 16.84 4.37
CA TRP A 34 -12.26 17.92 3.49
C TRP A 34 -10.84 18.43 3.80
N LYS A 35 -10.43 18.43 5.07
CA LYS A 35 -9.08 18.85 5.47
C LYS A 35 -8.05 17.76 5.23
N VAL A 36 -8.43 16.50 5.39
CA VAL A 36 -7.52 15.34 5.34
C VAL A 36 -7.40 14.78 3.91
N MET A 37 -8.46 14.90 3.11
CA MET A 37 -8.55 14.39 1.73
C MET A 37 -7.35 14.79 0.85
N PRO A 38 -6.90 16.06 0.78
CA PRO A 38 -5.77 16.43 -0.07
C PRO A 38 -4.47 15.75 0.36
N PHE A 39 -4.26 15.55 1.67
CA PHE A 39 -3.07 14.90 2.20
C PHE A 39 -3.07 13.40 1.88
N ILE A 40 -4.21 12.72 2.05
CA ILE A 40 -4.35 11.29 1.70
C ILE A 40 -4.14 11.08 0.21
N ILE A 41 -4.87 11.83 -0.63
CA ILE A 41 -4.79 11.70 -2.09
C ILE A 41 -3.38 12.05 -2.58
N GLY A 42 -2.79 13.14 -2.07
CA GLY A 42 -1.44 13.55 -2.42
C GLY A 42 -0.41 12.48 -2.06
N ASN A 43 -0.40 12.00 -0.82
CA ASN A 43 0.51 10.97 -0.36
C ASN A 43 0.39 9.68 -1.19
N GLU A 44 -0.84 9.19 -1.41
CA GLU A 44 -1.08 8.00 -2.24
C GLU A 44 -0.60 8.21 -3.67
N THR A 45 -0.88 9.38 -4.25
CA THR A 45 -0.48 9.70 -5.62
C THR A 45 1.04 9.72 -5.77
N PHE A 46 1.77 10.32 -4.82
CA PHE A 46 3.22 10.35 -4.82
C PHE A 46 3.83 8.95 -4.61
N GLU A 47 3.27 8.16 -3.68
CA GLU A 47 3.68 6.77 -3.49
C GLU A 47 3.50 5.96 -4.77
N LYS A 48 2.31 6.05 -5.40
CA LYS A 48 2.01 5.33 -6.63
C LYS A 48 2.89 5.76 -7.79
N LEU A 49 3.16 7.06 -7.92
CA LEU A 49 4.06 7.59 -8.94
C LEU A 49 5.47 7.01 -8.79
N GLY A 50 6.02 6.99 -7.57
CA GLY A 50 7.32 6.40 -7.30
C GLY A 50 7.35 4.89 -7.56
N THR A 51 6.36 4.17 -7.04
CA THR A 51 6.26 2.71 -7.19
C THR A 51 6.08 2.30 -8.64
N VAL A 52 5.16 2.91 -9.39
CA VAL A 52 4.93 2.59 -10.81
C VAL A 52 6.16 2.94 -11.64
N GLY A 53 6.83 4.05 -11.37
CA GLY A 53 8.04 4.45 -12.09
C GLY A 53 9.15 3.42 -11.91
N THR A 54 9.44 3.07 -10.65
CA THR A 54 10.45 2.05 -10.31
C THR A 54 10.10 0.68 -10.90
N LEU A 55 8.83 0.26 -10.83
CA LEU A 55 8.41 -1.06 -11.33
C LEU A 55 8.47 -1.14 -12.86
N SER A 56 8.27 -0.02 -13.57
CA SER A 56 8.28 0.02 -15.05
C SER A 56 9.65 -0.28 -15.64
N ASN A 57 10.72 0.15 -14.97
CA ASN A 57 12.10 -0.12 -15.39
C ASN A 57 12.72 -1.33 -14.70
N LEU A 58 11.95 -2.03 -13.88
CA LEU A 58 12.44 -3.17 -13.13
C LEU A 58 12.90 -4.32 -14.03
N LEU A 59 12.18 -4.60 -15.13
CA LEU A 59 12.58 -5.66 -16.07
C LEU A 59 13.95 -5.34 -16.71
N VAL A 60 14.12 -4.08 -17.13
CA VAL A 60 15.40 -3.59 -17.66
C VAL A 60 16.47 -3.71 -16.59
N TYR A 61 16.21 -3.24 -15.37
CA TYR A 61 17.16 -3.34 -14.25
C TYR A 61 17.61 -4.79 -13.95
N LEU A 62 16.66 -5.73 -13.90
CA LEU A 62 16.96 -7.14 -13.63
C LEU A 62 17.83 -7.76 -14.73
N THR A 63 17.61 -7.37 -15.98
CA THR A 63 18.30 -7.95 -17.14
C THR A 63 19.64 -7.28 -17.42
N THR A 64 19.75 -5.95 -17.28
CA THR A 64 20.95 -5.19 -17.63
C THR A 64 21.91 -5.00 -16.45
N VAL A 65 21.40 -4.78 -15.24
CA VAL A 65 22.23 -4.53 -14.04
C VAL A 65 22.47 -5.82 -13.27
N PHE A 66 21.43 -6.64 -13.11
CA PHE A 66 21.53 -7.92 -12.41
C PHE A 66 21.92 -9.08 -13.33
N ASN A 67 22.14 -8.84 -14.63
CA ASN A 67 22.56 -9.84 -15.62
C ASN A 67 21.66 -11.10 -15.62
N LEU A 68 20.36 -10.95 -15.36
CA LEU A 68 19.42 -12.06 -15.41
C LEU A 68 18.92 -12.29 -16.84
N ASN A 69 18.65 -13.56 -17.14
CA ASN A 69 17.98 -13.92 -18.39
C ASN A 69 16.58 -13.28 -18.43
N ASN A 70 16.16 -12.81 -19.60
CA ASN A 70 14.84 -12.22 -19.83
C ASN A 70 13.70 -13.12 -19.32
N ILE A 71 13.82 -14.45 -19.49
CA ILE A 71 12.83 -15.42 -19.01
C ILE A 71 12.74 -15.40 -17.48
N THR A 72 13.88 -15.45 -16.79
CA THR A 72 13.95 -15.45 -15.33
C THR A 72 13.45 -14.12 -14.75
N ALA A 73 13.85 -12.99 -15.33
CA ALA A 73 13.41 -11.67 -14.88
C ALA A 73 11.89 -11.49 -15.02
N ASN A 74 11.31 -11.90 -16.15
CA ASN A 74 9.86 -11.89 -16.34
C ASN A 74 9.14 -12.80 -15.34
N ASN A 75 9.68 -13.99 -15.06
CA ASN A 75 9.10 -14.88 -14.06
C ASN A 75 9.09 -14.25 -12.66
N ILE A 76 10.17 -13.59 -12.23
CA ILE A 76 10.24 -12.89 -10.95
C ILE A 76 9.15 -11.81 -10.86
N ILE A 77 9.02 -10.98 -11.89
CA ILE A 77 8.02 -9.90 -11.93
C ILE A 77 6.59 -10.48 -11.92
N ASN A 78 6.33 -11.52 -12.70
CA ASN A 78 5.01 -12.15 -12.77
C ASN A 78 4.63 -12.82 -11.46
N ILE A 79 5.57 -13.53 -10.82
CA ILE A 79 5.36 -14.13 -9.50
C ILE A 79 5.09 -13.03 -8.47
N PHE A 80 5.89 -11.96 -8.45
CA PHE A 80 5.67 -10.84 -7.54
C PHE A 80 4.28 -10.21 -7.71
N ASN A 81 3.85 -9.94 -8.95
CA ASN A 81 2.53 -9.38 -9.23
C ASN A 81 1.40 -10.35 -8.83
N GLY A 82 1.53 -11.63 -9.16
CA GLY A 82 0.55 -12.66 -8.79
C GLY A 82 0.42 -12.82 -7.28
N SER A 83 1.55 -12.94 -6.57
CA SER A 83 1.59 -13.04 -5.11
C SER A 83 1.07 -11.78 -4.43
N THR A 84 1.34 -10.59 -4.96
CA THR A 84 0.81 -9.33 -4.42
C THR A 84 -0.71 -9.27 -4.52
N ASN A 85 -1.29 -9.70 -5.64
CA ASN A 85 -2.75 -9.73 -5.79
C ASN A 85 -3.41 -10.70 -4.81
N LEU A 86 -2.83 -11.89 -4.60
CA LEU A 86 -3.33 -12.84 -3.60
C LEU A 86 -3.13 -12.32 -2.16
N ALA A 87 -1.96 -11.79 -1.85
CA ALA A 87 -1.64 -11.21 -0.55
C ALA A 87 -2.54 -10.03 -0.22
N THR A 88 -2.98 -9.24 -1.21
CA THR A 88 -3.93 -8.14 -1.02
C THR A 88 -5.27 -8.62 -0.44
N LEU A 89 -5.77 -9.77 -0.88
CA LEU A 89 -6.99 -10.36 -0.32
C LEU A 89 -6.81 -10.76 1.15
N ILE A 90 -5.65 -11.36 1.46
CA ILE A 90 -5.28 -11.74 2.82
C ILE A 90 -5.12 -10.49 3.70
N GLY A 91 -4.43 -9.46 3.19
CA GLY A 91 -4.22 -8.18 3.88
C GLY A 91 -5.53 -7.46 4.18
N ALA A 92 -6.48 -7.47 3.25
CA ALA A 92 -7.82 -6.94 3.46
C ALA A 92 -8.53 -7.65 4.63
N PHE A 93 -8.54 -9.00 4.61
CA PHE A 93 -9.16 -9.80 5.66
C PHE A 93 -8.51 -9.56 7.03
N LEU A 94 -7.17 -9.52 7.11
CA LEU A 94 -6.45 -9.25 8.36
C LEU A 94 -6.74 -7.84 8.90
N SER A 95 -6.81 -6.85 8.02
CA SER A 95 -7.07 -5.45 8.39
C SER A 95 -8.47 -5.28 8.98
N ASP A 96 -9.48 -5.88 8.35
CA ASP A 96 -10.87 -5.80 8.81
C ASP A 96 -11.11 -6.65 10.07
N ALA A 97 -10.40 -7.77 10.25
CA ALA A 97 -10.63 -8.69 11.38
C ALA A 97 -9.82 -8.37 12.65
N TYR A 98 -8.58 -7.87 12.55
CA TYR A 98 -7.66 -7.81 13.70
C TYR A 98 -7.01 -6.45 13.95
N PHE A 99 -6.51 -5.77 12.92
CA PHE A 99 -5.59 -4.63 13.10
C PHE A 99 -6.25 -3.25 13.00
N GLY A 100 -7.42 -3.18 12.35
CA GLY A 100 -8.07 -1.93 12.00
C GLY A 100 -7.42 -1.26 10.78
N ARG A 101 -8.23 -0.50 10.04
CA ARG A 101 -7.86 0.05 8.73
C ARG A 101 -6.74 1.08 8.79
N PHE A 102 -6.78 2.01 9.75
CA PHE A 102 -5.78 3.08 9.85
C PHE A 102 -4.38 2.54 10.19
N ASN A 103 -4.27 1.68 11.22
CA ASN A 103 -2.99 1.13 11.66
C ASN A 103 -2.35 0.26 10.57
N THR A 104 -3.17 -0.53 9.86
CA THR A 104 -2.70 -1.35 8.74
C THR A 104 -2.14 -0.49 7.62
N VAL A 105 -2.88 0.55 7.18
CA VAL A 105 -2.40 1.46 6.13
C VAL A 105 -1.10 2.16 6.55
N ALA A 106 -1.04 2.71 7.77
CA ALA A 106 0.15 3.42 8.26
C ALA A 106 1.39 2.51 8.29
N PHE A 107 1.26 1.30 8.83
CA PHE A 107 2.35 0.33 8.89
C PHE A 107 2.78 -0.14 7.49
N SER A 108 1.81 -0.41 6.61
CA SER A 108 2.08 -0.85 5.25
C SER A 108 2.77 0.22 4.40
N ILE A 109 2.48 1.52 4.59
CA ILE A 109 3.22 2.61 3.92
C ILE A 109 4.70 2.60 4.32
N VAL A 110 4.99 2.44 5.62
CA VAL A 110 6.39 2.38 6.10
C VAL A 110 7.11 1.16 5.53
N ILE A 111 6.47 0.00 5.51
CA ILE A 111 7.05 -1.22 4.91
C ILE A 111 7.29 -1.05 3.41
N SER A 112 6.32 -0.51 2.66
CA SER A 112 6.47 -0.24 1.23
C SER A 112 7.66 0.70 0.96
N PHE A 113 7.78 1.76 1.75
CA PHE A 113 8.90 2.70 1.64
C PHE A 113 10.24 2.00 1.88
N LEU A 114 10.35 1.15 2.90
CA LEU A 114 11.56 0.36 3.16
C LEU A 114 11.87 -0.62 2.02
N GLY A 115 10.86 -1.23 1.42
CA GLY A 115 11.01 -2.12 0.27
C GLY A 115 11.55 -1.39 -0.97
N LEU A 116 10.99 -0.23 -1.30
CA LEU A 116 11.51 0.63 -2.39
C LEU A 116 12.94 1.07 -2.10
N LEU A 117 13.22 1.48 -0.86
CA LEU A 117 14.54 1.93 -0.44
C LEU A 117 15.57 0.80 -0.54
N ALA A 118 15.21 -0.43 -0.16
CA ALA A 118 16.08 -1.59 -0.31
C ALA A 118 16.44 -1.84 -1.79
N ILE A 119 15.47 -1.79 -2.70
CA ILE A 119 15.72 -1.94 -4.15
C ILE A 119 16.55 -0.76 -4.69
N GLN A 120 16.33 0.46 -4.20
CA GLN A 120 17.15 1.60 -4.62
C GLN A 120 18.61 1.46 -4.13
N LEU A 121 18.81 0.92 -2.93
CA LEU A 121 20.15 0.63 -2.40
C LEU A 121 20.88 -0.43 -3.22
N THR A 122 20.17 -1.41 -3.80
CA THR A 122 20.83 -2.37 -4.71
C THR A 122 21.36 -1.70 -5.96
N ALA A 123 20.75 -0.59 -6.41
CA ALA A 123 21.25 0.19 -7.53
C ALA A 123 22.37 1.18 -7.13
N ALA A 124 22.32 1.72 -5.91
CA ALA A 124 23.29 2.72 -5.45
C ALA A 124 24.63 2.11 -4.98
N ILE A 125 24.59 0.92 -4.37
CA ILE A 125 25.77 0.28 -3.77
C ILE A 125 26.32 -0.79 -4.71
N LYS A 126 27.54 -0.57 -5.23
CA LYS A 126 28.22 -1.49 -6.16
C LYS A 126 28.45 -2.90 -5.62
N SER A 127 28.47 -3.08 -4.31
CA SER A 127 28.59 -4.40 -3.67
C SER A 127 27.27 -5.21 -3.68
N LEU A 128 26.12 -4.53 -3.83
CA LEU A 128 24.79 -5.14 -3.80
C LEU A 128 24.26 -5.57 -5.18
N HIS A 129 24.99 -5.27 -6.25
CA HIS A 129 24.67 -5.76 -7.61
C HIS A 129 25.93 -6.37 -8.26
N PRO A 130 25.78 -7.29 -9.22
CA PRO A 130 26.93 -7.87 -9.90
C PRO A 130 27.70 -6.80 -10.71
N PRO A 131 29.00 -7.00 -10.94
CA PRO A 131 29.79 -6.07 -11.75
C PRO A 131 29.21 -5.95 -13.17
N GLN A 132 29.27 -4.74 -13.73
CA GLN A 132 28.81 -4.49 -15.09
C GLN A 132 29.57 -5.39 -16.07
N CYS A 133 28.85 -5.99 -17.01
CA CYS A 133 29.49 -6.77 -18.06
C CYS A 133 30.30 -5.88 -18.99
N GLY A 134 31.55 -6.26 -19.22
CA GLY A 134 32.39 -5.60 -20.22
C GLY A 134 31.82 -5.80 -21.63
N LYS A 135 31.96 -4.77 -22.49
CA LYS A 135 31.71 -4.93 -23.93
C LYS A 135 32.78 -5.85 -24.52
N GLU A 136 32.31 -6.92 -25.16
CA GLU A 136 33.03 -7.99 -25.88
C GLU A 136 33.48 -9.24 -25.07
N ASN A 137 32.91 -10.39 -25.46
CA ASN A 137 33.35 -11.78 -25.23
C ASN A 137 33.68 -12.27 -23.80
N SER A 138 33.28 -11.54 -22.76
CA SER A 138 33.37 -12.04 -21.37
C SER A 138 32.02 -12.60 -20.91
N ILE A 139 32.04 -13.82 -20.33
CA ILE A 139 30.86 -14.44 -19.71
C ILE A 139 30.42 -13.54 -18.55
N CYS A 140 29.25 -12.91 -18.69
CA CYS A 140 28.61 -12.13 -17.63
C CYS A 140 28.48 -12.96 -16.36
N LYS A 141 29.10 -12.52 -15.26
CA LYS A 141 28.90 -13.16 -13.97
C LYS A 141 27.53 -12.76 -13.44
N GLY A 142 26.67 -13.76 -13.26
CA GLY A 142 25.37 -13.57 -12.62
C GLY A 142 25.49 -13.09 -11.17
N PRO A 143 24.37 -12.69 -10.56
CA PRO A 143 24.34 -12.18 -9.20
C PRO A 143 24.72 -13.29 -8.22
N THR A 144 25.41 -12.91 -7.14
CA THR A 144 25.69 -13.83 -6.05
C THR A 144 24.40 -14.16 -5.28
N VAL A 145 24.39 -15.28 -4.54
CA VAL A 145 23.25 -15.68 -3.69
C VAL A 145 22.88 -14.57 -2.71
N GLY A 146 23.85 -13.87 -2.12
CA GLY A 146 23.61 -12.76 -1.20
C GLY A 146 22.96 -11.54 -1.86
N GLN A 147 23.40 -11.17 -3.06
CA GLN A 147 22.80 -10.06 -3.84
C GLN A 147 21.36 -10.39 -4.25
N MET A 148 21.13 -11.63 -4.67
CA MET A 148 19.78 -12.11 -4.98
C MET A 148 18.88 -12.13 -3.75
N ALA A 149 19.37 -12.62 -2.61
CA ALA A 149 18.60 -12.67 -1.37
C ALA A 149 18.21 -11.26 -0.90
N PHE A 150 19.12 -10.29 -1.00
CA PHE A 150 18.84 -8.91 -0.64
C PHE A 150 17.80 -8.28 -1.58
N LEU A 151 17.94 -8.46 -2.90
CA LEU A 151 16.95 -8.01 -3.87
C LEU A 151 15.56 -8.61 -3.60
N ILE A 152 15.49 -9.93 -3.38
CA ILE A 152 14.23 -10.63 -3.05
C ILE A 152 13.65 -10.14 -1.72
N SER A 153 14.48 -9.81 -0.73
CA SER A 153 13.99 -9.22 0.52
C SER A 153 13.29 -7.87 0.28
N GLY A 154 13.82 -7.04 -0.62
CA GLY A 154 13.17 -5.79 -1.04
C GLY A 154 11.82 -6.03 -1.71
N PHE A 155 11.73 -7.03 -2.59
CA PHE A 155 10.47 -7.46 -3.19
C PHE A 155 9.46 -7.98 -2.16
N VAL A 156 9.90 -8.76 -1.18
CA VAL A 156 9.02 -9.28 -0.12
C VAL A 156 8.48 -8.14 0.75
N LEU A 157 9.32 -7.17 1.12
CA LEU A 157 8.87 -5.98 1.84
C LEU A 157 7.84 -5.21 1.02
N LEU A 158 8.12 -4.96 -0.26
CA LEU A 158 7.16 -4.33 -1.17
C LEU A 158 5.83 -5.07 -1.25
N LEU A 159 5.87 -6.41 -1.31
CA LEU A 159 4.68 -7.26 -1.37
C LEU A 159 3.83 -7.08 -0.10
N ILE A 160 4.46 -7.11 1.08
CA ILE A 160 3.79 -6.95 2.37
C ILE A 160 3.21 -5.53 2.53
N GLY A 161 3.93 -4.52 2.07
CA GLY A 161 3.42 -3.14 2.09
C GLY A 161 2.25 -2.95 1.11
N ALA A 162 2.38 -3.47 -0.11
CA ALA A 162 1.32 -3.37 -1.12
C ALA A 162 0.03 -4.09 -0.70
N SER A 163 0.12 -5.22 0.01
CA SER A 163 -1.05 -6.00 0.43
C SER A 163 -1.95 -5.29 1.44
N GLY A 164 -1.40 -4.41 2.29
CA GLY A 164 -2.19 -3.63 3.25
C GLY A 164 -2.62 -2.25 2.73
N ILE A 165 -1.86 -1.63 1.83
CA ILE A 165 -2.23 -0.33 1.25
C ILE A 165 -3.41 -0.47 0.30
N ARG A 166 -3.32 -1.38 -0.68
CA ARG A 166 -4.28 -1.48 -1.80
C ARG A 166 -5.75 -1.64 -1.37
N PRO A 167 -6.11 -2.49 -0.40
CA PRO A 167 -7.50 -2.68 -0.03
C PRO A 167 -8.00 -1.62 0.96
N CYS A 168 -7.12 -1.08 1.81
CA CYS A 168 -7.54 -0.25 2.94
C CYS A 168 -7.46 1.25 2.67
N ASN A 169 -6.63 1.71 1.72
CA ASN A 169 -6.42 3.14 1.51
C ASN A 169 -7.68 3.87 1.02
N MET A 170 -8.42 3.27 0.08
CA MET A 170 -9.69 3.85 -0.41
C MET A 170 -10.76 3.86 0.67
N ALA A 171 -10.89 2.76 1.42
CA ALA A 171 -11.83 2.65 2.53
C ALA A 171 -11.52 3.69 3.61
N PHE A 172 -10.25 3.80 4.01
CA PHE A 172 -9.80 4.78 5.00
C PHE A 172 -10.09 6.23 4.57
N GLY A 173 -9.88 6.57 3.30
CA GLY A 173 -10.20 7.89 2.76
C GLY A 173 -11.70 8.19 2.75
N ALA A 174 -12.53 7.20 2.41
CA ALA A 174 -13.98 7.31 2.47
C ALA A 174 -14.49 7.43 3.92
N ASP A 175 -13.87 6.69 4.85
CA ASP A 175 -14.20 6.69 6.29
C ASP A 175 -13.98 8.08 6.95
N GLN A 176 -13.30 9.03 6.26
CA GLN A 176 -13.13 10.41 6.74
C GLN A 176 -14.38 11.30 6.58
N PHE A 177 -15.43 10.82 5.90
CA PHE A 177 -16.66 11.56 5.64
C PHE A 177 -17.86 10.89 6.32
N ASN A 178 -18.83 11.68 6.79
CA ASN A 178 -20.01 11.15 7.48
C ASN A 178 -21.03 10.56 6.47
N PRO A 179 -21.24 9.23 6.42
CA PRO A 179 -22.14 8.61 5.44
C PRO A 179 -23.62 8.90 5.72
N ASN A 180 -23.97 9.35 6.93
CA ASN A 180 -25.35 9.63 7.33
C ASN A 180 -25.82 11.03 6.93
N THR A 181 -24.93 11.88 6.41
CA THR A 181 -25.23 13.26 5.98
C THR A 181 -25.17 13.39 4.46
N GLU A 182 -26.03 14.22 3.86
CA GLU A 182 -25.99 14.49 2.42
C GLU A 182 -24.65 15.12 1.99
N SER A 183 -24.11 16.02 2.81
CA SER A 183 -22.81 16.65 2.58
C SER A 183 -21.65 15.64 2.62
N GLY A 184 -21.67 14.68 3.55
CA GLY A 184 -20.68 13.61 3.63
C GLY A 184 -20.76 12.64 2.45
N LYS A 185 -21.96 12.24 2.01
CA LYS A 185 -22.13 11.42 0.80
C LYS A 185 -21.57 12.11 -0.45
N LYS A 186 -21.82 13.42 -0.61
CA LYS A 186 -21.21 14.23 -1.69
C LYS A 186 -19.68 14.28 -1.56
N GLY A 187 -19.16 14.39 -0.34
CA GLY A 187 -17.74 14.33 -0.03
C GLY A 187 -17.08 13.01 -0.47
N ILE A 188 -17.70 11.86 -0.16
CA ILE A 188 -17.23 10.54 -0.59
C ILE A 188 -17.18 10.42 -2.11
N ASN A 189 -18.23 10.87 -2.81
CA ASN A 189 -18.23 10.87 -4.29
C ASN A 189 -17.12 11.77 -4.86
N SER A 190 -16.92 12.96 -4.28
CA SER A 190 -15.84 13.86 -4.68
C SER A 190 -14.46 13.26 -4.42
N PHE A 191 -14.28 12.57 -3.29
CA PHE A 191 -13.06 11.85 -2.95
C PHE A 191 -12.72 10.81 -4.01
N PHE A 192 -13.65 9.92 -4.37
CA PHE A 192 -13.40 8.91 -5.40
C PHE A 192 -13.09 9.53 -6.77
N ASN A 193 -13.81 10.59 -7.16
CA ASN A 193 -13.54 11.28 -8.43
C ASN A 193 -12.12 11.87 -8.46
N TRP A 194 -11.72 12.58 -7.41
CA TRP A 194 -10.37 13.15 -7.31
C TRP A 194 -9.28 12.08 -7.19
N TYR A 195 -9.55 11.00 -6.44
CA TYR A 195 -8.64 9.87 -6.29
C TYR A 195 -8.33 9.23 -7.64
N PHE A 196 -9.35 8.86 -8.42
CA PHE A 196 -9.14 8.24 -9.73
C PHE A 196 -8.52 9.19 -10.75
N PHE A 197 -8.89 10.48 -10.72
CA PHE A 197 -8.30 11.48 -11.59
C PHE A 197 -6.79 11.64 -11.34
N THR A 198 -6.41 11.88 -10.08
CA THR A 198 -5.00 12.08 -9.68
C THR A 198 -4.17 10.82 -9.88
N PHE A 199 -4.72 9.65 -9.55
CA PHE A 199 -4.08 8.35 -9.79
C PHE A 199 -3.80 8.12 -11.27
N THR A 200 -4.79 8.34 -12.14
CA THR A 200 -4.63 8.15 -13.59
C THR A 200 -3.60 9.11 -14.16
N PHE A 201 -3.65 10.38 -13.75
CA PHE A 201 -2.66 11.38 -14.15
C PHE A 201 -1.24 10.99 -13.71
N ALA A 202 -1.06 10.54 -12.46
CA ALA A 202 0.22 10.08 -11.96
C ALA A 202 0.75 8.86 -12.72
N GLN A 203 -0.11 7.89 -13.07
CA GLN A 203 0.29 6.76 -13.90
C GLN A 203 0.74 7.22 -15.29
N MET A 204 0.03 8.15 -15.93
CA MET A 204 0.43 8.69 -17.23
C MET A 204 1.80 9.36 -17.17
N VAL A 205 2.04 10.23 -16.17
CA VAL A 205 3.33 10.89 -15.97
C VAL A 205 4.43 9.87 -15.66
N SER A 206 4.15 8.89 -14.82
CA SER A 206 5.12 7.85 -14.44
C SER A 206 5.55 7.01 -15.64
N LEU A 207 4.60 6.55 -16.45
CA LEU A 207 4.89 5.68 -17.60
C LEU A 207 5.51 6.43 -18.79
N THR A 208 5.42 7.77 -18.80
CA THR A 208 6.01 8.61 -19.86
C THR A 208 7.30 9.27 -19.41
N VAL A 209 7.23 10.20 -18.46
CA VAL A 209 8.34 11.06 -18.04
C VAL A 209 9.40 10.28 -17.27
N ILE A 210 9.02 9.49 -16.26
CA ILE A 210 9.99 8.75 -15.45
C ILE A 210 10.67 7.67 -16.29
N VAL A 211 9.90 6.92 -17.07
CA VAL A 211 10.45 5.92 -17.98
C VAL A 211 11.38 6.57 -19.01
N TYR A 212 11.01 7.72 -19.59
CA TYR A 212 11.86 8.46 -20.50
C TYR A 212 13.20 8.86 -19.85
N ILE A 213 13.18 9.43 -18.64
CA ILE A 213 14.37 9.82 -17.89
C ILE A 213 15.26 8.60 -17.59
N GLN A 214 14.66 7.53 -17.06
CA GLN A 214 15.40 6.32 -16.69
C GLN A 214 15.97 5.59 -17.92
N SER A 215 15.29 5.66 -19.07
CA SER A 215 15.74 5.02 -20.30
C SER A 215 16.81 5.83 -21.05
N ASN A 216 16.71 7.17 -21.07
CA ASN A 216 17.61 8.00 -21.89
C ASN A 216 18.79 8.61 -21.11
N ILE A 217 18.67 8.76 -19.79
CA ILE A 217 19.69 9.43 -18.95
C ILE A 217 20.49 8.43 -18.11
N GLN A 218 19.96 7.23 -17.83
CA GLN A 218 20.64 6.21 -17.01
C GLN A 218 21.24 5.05 -17.83
N MET A 219 21.39 5.22 -19.15
CA MET A 219 22.21 4.34 -20.01
C MET A 219 23.62 4.91 -20.23
#